data_AF-A0A2U9R721-F1
#
_entry.id   AF-A0A2U9R721-F1
#
_cell.length_a   1.000
_cell.length_b   1.000
_cell.length_c   1.000
_cell.angle_alpha   90.00
_cell.angle_beta   90.00
_cell.angle_gamma   90.00
#
_symmetry.space_group_name_H-M   'P 1'
#
loop_
_entity.id
_entity.type
_entity.pdbx_description
1 polymer ?
#
loop_
_entity_poly.entity_id
_entity_poly.type
_entity_poly.pdbx_seq_one_letter_code
_entity_poly.pdbx_strand_id
1 'polypeptide(L)'
;MNRLSNQLRFYTTFTKSGMSKVTEPGCKCTDKPNIPQPNEEMGPLESSMYNKIVRDLSPTQLIIRNDSWKHAHHTGMENARNKAESHFHVTIVSDKFKDIRGTLARHRFIFKLLDEEIKGEGKIHGFQVVCKTPDEWIKLQEAKTAPRESSNAYFK
;
A
#
# COMPACT_ATOMS: atom_id res chain seq x y z
N MET A 1 -18.79 26.61 -36.99
CA MET A 1 -19.64 27.76 -36.60
C MET A 1 -20.69 27.28 -35.61
N ASN A 2 -20.66 27.90 -34.44
CA ASN A 2 -21.65 27.95 -33.36
C ASN A 2 -23.02 27.31 -33.62
N ARG A 3 -23.59 26.67 -32.59
CA ARG A 3 -24.48 27.33 -31.62
C ARG A 3 -24.89 26.35 -30.53
N LEU A 4 -24.60 26.68 -29.27
CA LEU A 4 -25.57 27.23 -28.29
C LEU A 4 -26.61 26.17 -27.93
N SER A 5 -26.61 25.61 -26.72
CA SER A 5 -26.95 26.24 -25.44
C SER A 5 -28.09 25.37 -24.89
N ASN A 6 -27.79 24.55 -23.89
CA ASN A 6 -28.08 24.89 -22.50
C ASN A 6 -29.58 24.80 -22.20
N GLN A 7 -29.98 23.72 -21.54
CA GLN A 7 -31.05 23.81 -20.56
C GLN A 7 -30.89 22.75 -19.48
N LEU A 8 -30.46 23.23 -18.31
CA LEU A 8 -30.54 22.51 -17.05
C LEU A 8 -31.97 21.99 -16.82
N ARG A 9 -32.09 20.77 -16.30
CA ARG A 9 -33.20 20.39 -15.42
C ARG A 9 -32.68 19.54 -14.28
N PHE A 10 -32.86 20.06 -13.07
CA PHE A 10 -32.72 19.36 -11.81
C PHE A 10 -33.89 18.40 -11.62
N TYR A 11 -33.64 17.22 -11.03
CA TYR A 11 -34.69 16.45 -10.36
C TYR A 11 -34.12 15.64 -9.18
N THR A 12 -34.49 16.13 -8.01
CA THR A 12 -34.93 15.46 -6.77
C THR A 12 -34.54 14.00 -6.49
N THR A 13 -34.05 13.83 -5.27
CA THR A 13 -33.82 12.59 -4.52
C THR A 13 -35.10 11.79 -4.25
N PHE A 14 -35.10 10.47 -4.44
CA PHE A 14 -35.87 9.55 -3.58
C PHE A 14 -35.39 8.09 -3.68
N THR A 15 -35.88 7.28 -2.75
CA THR A 15 -35.23 6.22 -2.01
C THR A 15 -35.29 4.81 -2.61
N LYS A 16 -34.25 4.04 -2.27
CA LYS A 16 -34.26 2.67 -1.74
C LYS A 16 -35.30 1.68 -2.30
N SER A 17 -34.79 0.62 -2.93
CA SER A 17 -34.90 -0.78 -2.48
C SER A 17 -34.96 -1.74 -3.66
N GLY A 18 -34.40 -2.93 -3.44
CA GLY A 18 -34.90 -4.14 -4.08
C GLY A 18 -34.30 -4.47 -5.45
N MET A 19 -33.28 -5.33 -5.41
CA MET A 19 -33.17 -6.55 -6.22
C MET A 19 -33.87 -6.55 -7.60
N SER A 20 -33.09 -6.68 -8.67
CA SER A 20 -33.49 -7.56 -9.76
C SER A 20 -32.27 -8.10 -10.50
N LYS A 21 -32.35 -9.39 -10.81
CA LYS A 21 -31.51 -10.14 -11.75
C LYS A 21 -31.69 -9.58 -13.17
N VAL A 22 -31.17 -10.34 -14.14
CA VAL A 22 -31.35 -10.32 -15.61
C VAL A 22 -30.48 -9.29 -16.36
N THR A 23 -29.34 -9.74 -16.89
CA THR A 23 -29.07 -10.25 -18.26
C THR A 23 -29.01 -9.16 -19.35
N GLU A 24 -27.80 -9.09 -19.94
CA GLU A 24 -27.47 -8.64 -21.30
C GLU A 24 -27.65 -7.14 -21.64
N PRO A 25 -27.21 -6.66 -22.81
CA PRO A 25 -25.86 -6.70 -23.40
C PRO A 25 -25.35 -5.26 -23.66
N GLY A 26 -24.04 -5.05 -23.64
CA GLY A 26 -23.36 -3.91 -24.25
C GLY A 26 -23.70 -2.50 -23.74
N CYS A 27 -22.81 -1.90 -22.93
CA CYS A 27 -22.69 -0.44 -22.91
C CYS A 27 -21.23 0.00 -22.68
N LYS A 28 -20.72 0.77 -23.63
CA LYS A 28 -19.36 1.34 -23.69
C LYS A 28 -19.36 2.74 -23.07
N CYS A 29 -18.99 2.83 -21.80
CA CYS A 29 -18.41 3.95 -21.05
C CYS A 29 -18.74 3.65 -19.59
N THR A 30 -17.76 3.55 -18.69
CA THR A 30 -17.39 4.70 -17.87
C THR A 30 -15.95 4.59 -17.38
N ASP A 31 -15.38 5.78 -17.16
CA ASP A 31 -14.13 6.06 -16.50
C ASP A 31 -13.90 5.12 -15.32
N LYS A 32 -12.96 4.18 -15.48
CA LYS A 32 -12.40 3.51 -14.31
C LYS A 32 -11.83 4.63 -13.45
N PRO A 33 -12.23 4.80 -12.18
CA PRO A 33 -11.48 5.66 -11.29
C PRO A 33 -10.03 5.20 -11.42
N ASN A 34 -9.11 6.14 -11.66
CA ASN A 34 -7.67 5.88 -11.63
C ASN A 34 -7.29 5.56 -10.18
N ILE A 35 -7.72 4.38 -9.74
CA ILE A 35 -7.24 3.69 -8.57
C ILE A 35 -5.86 3.20 -9.01
N PRO A 36 -4.78 3.58 -8.31
CA PRO A 36 -3.46 3.02 -8.56
C PRO A 36 -3.61 1.50 -8.58
N GLN A 37 -3.49 0.90 -9.76
CA GLN A 37 -3.59 -0.55 -9.93
C GLN A 37 -2.45 -1.15 -9.11
N PRO A 38 -2.72 -2.06 -8.15
CA PRO A 38 -1.67 -2.89 -7.59
C PRO A 38 -1.02 -3.62 -8.77
N ASN A 39 0.28 -3.48 -8.89
CA ASN A 39 1.12 -4.22 -9.82
C ASN A 39 0.70 -5.70 -9.85
N GLU A 40 0.49 -6.25 -11.07
CA GLU A 40 -0.02 -7.61 -11.33
C GLU A 40 0.89 -8.76 -10.80
N GLU A 41 1.98 -8.43 -10.09
CA GLU A 41 2.89 -9.38 -9.42
C GLU A 41 2.70 -9.44 -7.89
N MET A 42 1.63 -8.83 -7.36
CA MET A 42 1.35 -8.79 -5.94
C MET A 42 0.65 -10.08 -5.48
N GLY A 43 1.21 -10.76 -4.46
CA GLY A 43 0.60 -11.96 -3.91
C GLY A 43 -0.68 -11.69 -3.10
N PRO A 44 -1.43 -12.74 -2.71
CA PRO A 44 -2.72 -12.57 -2.03
C PRO A 44 -2.57 -11.89 -0.66
N LEU A 45 -1.50 -12.19 0.07
CA LEU A 45 -1.22 -11.58 1.37
C LEU A 45 -0.78 -10.12 1.20
N GLU A 46 0.09 -9.84 0.23
CA GLU A 46 0.55 -8.50 -0.08
C GLU A 46 -0.62 -7.58 -0.50
N SER A 47 -1.54 -8.09 -1.32
CA SER A 47 -2.75 -7.39 -1.76
C SER A 47 -3.68 -7.06 -0.59
N SER A 48 -3.87 -8.01 0.34
CA SER A 48 -4.66 -7.80 1.55
C SER A 48 -4.07 -6.68 2.42
N MET A 49 -2.75 -6.71 2.65
CA MET A 49 -2.04 -5.67 3.40
C MET A 49 -2.14 -4.30 2.74
N TYR A 50 -1.92 -4.25 1.41
CA TYR A 50 -2.01 -3.02 0.64
C TYR A 50 -3.40 -2.38 0.84
N ASN A 51 -4.47 -3.15 0.65
CA ASN A 51 -5.84 -2.65 0.79
C ASN A 51 -6.13 -2.14 2.21
N LYS A 52 -5.71 -2.86 3.26
CA LYS A 52 -5.89 -2.43 4.66
C LYS A 52 -5.14 -1.14 4.96
N ILE A 53 -3.87 -1.06 4.55
CA ILE A 53 -3.03 0.13 4.77
C ILE A 53 -3.59 1.34 4.04
N VAL A 54 -3.96 1.19 2.76
CA VAL A 54 -4.51 2.28 1.95
C VAL A 54 -5.83 2.80 2.53
N ARG A 55 -6.72 1.88 2.94
CA ARG A 55 -8.03 2.22 3.49
C ARG A 55 -7.92 3.05 4.78
N ASP A 56 -7.03 2.66 5.69
CA ASP A 56 -7.03 3.21 7.05
C ASP A 56 -6.04 4.39 7.21
N LEU A 57 -4.93 4.40 6.46
CA LEU A 57 -3.86 5.40 6.59
C LEU A 57 -3.80 6.41 5.45
N SER A 58 -4.45 6.14 4.32
CA SER A 58 -4.40 6.93 3.07
C SER A 58 -2.99 7.50 2.83
N PRO A 59 -1.96 6.65 2.71
CA PRO A 59 -0.57 7.09 2.67
C PRO A 59 -0.28 7.85 1.38
N THR A 60 0.59 8.86 1.48
CA THR A 60 1.12 9.57 0.32
C THR A 60 2.07 8.69 -0.49
N GLN A 61 2.85 7.86 0.19
CA GLN A 61 3.70 6.84 -0.44
C GLN A 61 3.65 5.54 0.35
N LEU A 62 3.48 4.44 -0.36
CA LEU A 62 3.50 3.08 0.18
C LEU A 62 4.44 2.24 -0.69
N ILE A 63 5.43 1.64 -0.05
CA ILE A 63 6.39 0.74 -0.70
C ILE A 63 6.36 -0.56 0.08
N ILE A 64 5.88 -1.63 -0.56
CA ILE A 64 5.92 -2.99 -0.02
C ILE A 64 7.00 -3.75 -0.80
N ARG A 65 7.88 -4.43 -0.06
CA ARG A 65 8.93 -5.28 -0.61
C ARG A 65 8.86 -6.64 0.04
N ASN A 66 8.79 -7.67 -0.79
CA ASN A 66 8.85 -9.05 -0.36
C ASN A 66 10.30 -9.55 -0.46
N ASP A 67 10.90 -9.85 0.70
CA ASP A 67 12.28 -10.32 0.82
C ASP A 67 12.35 -11.85 1.08
N SER A 68 11.25 -12.58 0.88
CA SER A 68 11.14 -14.02 1.14
C SER A 68 12.19 -14.89 0.44
N TRP A 69 12.60 -14.50 -0.77
CA TRP A 69 13.62 -15.17 -1.58
C TRP A 69 14.98 -15.27 -0.89
N LYS A 70 15.35 -14.28 -0.06
CA LYS A 70 16.63 -14.27 0.68
C LYS A 70 16.72 -15.34 1.77
N HIS A 71 15.59 -15.92 2.18
CA HIS A 71 15.52 -16.94 3.22
C HIS A 71 15.04 -18.30 2.71
N ALA A 72 14.89 -18.47 1.38
CA ALA A 72 14.48 -19.73 0.77
C ALA A 72 15.54 -20.85 0.88
N HIS A 73 16.79 -20.49 1.22
CA HIS A 73 17.97 -21.37 1.18
C HIS A 73 18.17 -22.26 2.43
N HIS A 74 17.28 -22.20 3.43
CA HIS A 74 17.23 -23.19 4.51
C HIS A 74 16.31 -24.36 4.13
N THR A 75 16.95 -25.44 3.69
CA THR A 75 16.44 -26.76 3.33
C THR A 75 15.89 -27.51 4.57
N GLY A 76 14.75 -27.09 5.08
CA GLY A 76 14.08 -27.78 6.20
C GLY A 76 12.57 -27.99 6.04
N MET A 77 11.92 -27.31 5.10
CA MET A 77 10.46 -27.37 4.92
C MET A 77 10.10 -27.16 3.44
N GLU A 78 10.11 -28.24 2.66
CA GLU A 78 9.75 -28.21 1.23
C GLU A 78 8.23 -28.18 0.98
N ASN A 79 7.41 -28.41 2.00
CA ASN A 79 5.96 -28.64 1.84
C ASN A 79 5.04 -27.50 2.35
N ALA A 80 5.58 -26.32 2.68
CA ALA A 80 4.76 -25.19 3.14
C ALA A 80 4.33 -24.30 1.96
N ARG A 81 3.03 -24.31 1.65
CA ARG A 81 2.37 -23.56 0.56
C ARG A 81 2.61 -22.03 0.59
N ASN A 82 3.11 -21.50 1.70
CA ASN A 82 3.22 -20.06 2.01
C ASN A 82 4.68 -19.55 2.08
N LYS A 83 5.67 -20.30 1.56
CA LYS A 83 7.11 -19.96 1.68
C LYS A 83 7.50 -18.61 1.04
N ALA A 84 6.79 -18.20 -0.01
CA ALA A 84 7.09 -17.01 -0.79
C ALA A 84 6.66 -15.68 -0.14
N GLU A 85 5.94 -15.70 0.98
CA GLU A 85 5.37 -14.50 1.60
C GLU A 85 5.67 -14.46 3.11
N SER A 86 6.90 -14.78 3.50
CA SER A 86 7.29 -14.89 4.91
C SER A 86 8.00 -13.66 5.47
N HIS A 87 8.61 -12.83 4.61
CA HIS A 87 9.40 -11.66 5.00
C HIS A 87 8.96 -10.42 4.22
N PHE A 88 8.48 -9.41 4.93
CA PHE A 88 8.03 -8.16 4.34
C PHE A 88 8.77 -6.96 4.91
N HIS A 89 9.13 -6.06 4.01
CA HIS A 89 9.59 -4.73 4.34
C HIS A 89 8.59 -3.71 3.80
N VAL A 90 7.92 -2.99 4.70
CA VAL A 90 6.89 -2.02 4.37
C VAL A 90 7.34 -0.63 4.80
N THR A 91 7.47 0.27 3.84
CA THR A 91 7.69 1.70 4.10
C THR A 91 6.39 2.46 3.85
N ILE A 92 5.92 3.16 4.88
CA ILE A 92 4.66 3.90 4.86
C ILE A 92 4.95 5.37 5.16
N VAL A 93 4.52 6.25 4.26
CA VAL A 93 4.59 7.71 4.43
C VAL A 93 3.17 8.25 4.52
N SER A 94 2.79 8.79 5.68
CA SER A 94 1.46 9.35 5.91
C SER A 94 1.49 10.47 6.94
N ASP A 95 0.60 11.45 6.80
CA ASP A 95 0.40 12.53 7.78
C ASP A 95 -0.20 12.03 9.10
N LYS A 96 -0.89 10.88 9.10
CA LYS A 96 -1.45 10.25 10.32
C LYS A 96 -0.40 9.97 11.39
N PHE A 97 0.87 9.84 11.00
CA PHE A 97 1.97 9.63 11.94
C PHE A 97 2.44 10.91 12.65
N LYS A 98 1.95 12.10 12.24
CA LYS A 98 2.22 13.36 12.95
C LYS A 98 1.55 13.39 14.32
N ASP A 99 0.38 12.79 14.43
CA ASP A 99 -0.38 12.73 15.69
C ASP A 99 0.20 11.69 16.68
N ILE A 100 0.89 10.68 16.16
CA ILE A 100 1.46 9.57 16.95
C ILE A 100 2.91 9.90 17.32
N ARG A 101 3.13 10.25 18.59
CA ARG A 101 4.47 10.54 19.12
C ARG A 101 5.28 9.27 19.32
N GLY A 102 6.45 9.21 18.67
CA GLY A 102 7.46 8.16 18.87
C GLY A 102 7.38 6.99 17.88
N THR A 103 8.55 6.52 17.44
CA THR A 103 8.69 5.45 16.43
C THR A 103 8.02 4.14 16.86
N LEU A 104 8.21 3.73 18.12
CA LEU A 104 7.63 2.49 18.62
C LEU A 104 6.09 2.53 18.63
N ALA A 105 5.50 3.69 18.98
CA ALA A 105 4.05 3.86 18.97
C ALA A 105 3.48 3.73 17.55
N ARG A 106 4.16 4.32 16.54
CA ARG A 106 3.80 4.15 15.13
C ARG A 106 3.86 2.68 14.70
N HIS A 107 4.92 1.96 15.09
CA HIS A 107 5.04 0.54 14.76
C HIS A 107 3.93 -0.29 15.41
N ARG A 108 3.65 -0.07 16.71
CA ARG A 108 2.56 -0.77 17.42
C ARG A 108 1.20 -0.50 16.78
N PHE A 109 0.96 0.71 16.28
CA PHE A 109 -0.27 1.04 15.56
C PHE A 109 -0.42 0.19 14.29
N ILE A 110 0.62 0.10 13.46
CA ILE A 110 0.60 -0.73 12.24
C ILE A 110 0.46 -2.22 12.56
N PHE A 111 1.20 -2.71 13.56
CA PHE A 111 1.10 -4.10 13.98
C PHE A 111 -0.31 -4.46 14.44
N LYS A 112 -1.01 -3.57 15.14
CA LYS A 112 -2.41 -3.79 15.53
C LYS A 112 -3.35 -3.84 14.33
N LEU A 113 -3.12 -2.99 13.33
CA LEU A 113 -3.93 -2.92 12.11
C LEU A 113 -3.79 -4.17 11.25
N LEU A 114 -2.57 -4.73 11.20
CA LEU A 114 -2.23 -5.92 10.42
C LEU A 114 -2.20 -7.21 11.25
N ASP A 115 -2.63 -7.17 12.52
CA ASP A 115 -2.51 -8.30 13.45
C ASP A 115 -3.23 -9.55 12.94
N GLU A 116 -4.40 -9.36 12.32
CA GLU A 116 -5.19 -10.43 11.69
C GLU A 116 -4.44 -11.10 10.52
N GLU A 117 -3.74 -10.31 9.70
CA GLU A 117 -2.98 -10.84 8.56
C GLU A 117 -1.70 -11.54 9.04
N ILE A 118 -1.05 -10.99 10.07
CA ILE A 118 0.18 -11.54 10.65
C ILE A 118 -0.08 -12.87 11.37
N LYS A 119 -1.18 -12.96 12.14
CA LYS A 119 -1.54 -14.13 12.95
C LYS A 119 -2.40 -15.16 12.20
N GLY A 120 -2.89 -14.81 11.02
CA GLY A 120 -3.74 -15.67 10.19
C GLY A 120 -3.01 -16.88 9.61
N GLU A 121 -3.63 -17.47 8.58
CA GLU A 121 -3.20 -18.74 7.97
C GLU A 121 -1.84 -18.66 7.26
N GLY A 122 -1.39 -17.46 6.90
CA GLY A 122 -0.06 -17.15 6.35
C GLY A 122 0.85 -16.52 7.39
N LYS A 123 1.30 -17.29 8.40
CA LYS A 123 2.22 -16.79 9.44
C LYS A 123 3.43 -16.08 8.83
N ILE A 124 3.52 -14.77 9.06
CA ILE A 124 4.65 -13.96 8.65
C ILE A 124 5.77 -14.18 9.67
N HIS A 125 6.94 -14.58 9.19
CA HIS A 125 8.11 -14.83 10.04
C HIS A 125 8.86 -13.54 10.37
N GLY A 126 8.89 -12.58 9.44
CA GLY A 126 9.55 -11.30 9.63
C GLY A 126 8.77 -10.15 9.00
N PHE A 127 8.35 -9.18 9.80
CA PHE A 127 7.68 -7.97 9.32
C PHE A 127 8.45 -6.74 9.79
N GLN A 128 9.08 -6.04 8.86
CA GLN A 128 9.74 -4.77 9.11
C GLN A 128 8.87 -3.63 8.59
N VAL A 129 8.59 -2.68 9.47
CA VAL A 129 7.85 -1.47 9.11
C VAL A 129 8.71 -0.23 9.32
N VAL A 130 8.62 0.69 8.37
CA VAL A 130 9.23 2.02 8.45
C VAL A 130 8.13 3.06 8.29
N CYS A 131 7.75 3.69 9.41
CA CYS A 131 6.71 4.73 9.41
C CYS A 131 7.36 6.13 9.42
N LYS A 132 7.13 6.91 8.36
CA LYS A 132 7.66 8.27 8.22
C LYS A 132 6.56 9.28 7.95
N THR A 133 6.77 10.52 8.39
CA THR A 133 5.94 11.63 7.93
C THR A 133 6.41 12.08 6.53
N PRO A 134 5.57 12.78 5.75
CA PRO A 134 6.00 13.34 4.47
C PRO A 134 7.24 14.24 4.60
N ASP A 135 7.30 15.06 5.65
CA ASP A 135 8.43 15.93 5.95
C ASP A 135 9.73 15.16 6.23
N GLU A 136 9.65 14.07 7.02
CA GLU A 136 10.78 13.19 7.30
C GLU A 136 11.25 12.46 6.02
N TRP A 137 10.30 12.08 5.16
CA TRP A 137 10.60 11.37 3.92
C TRP A 137 11.34 12.26 2.92
N ILE A 138 10.91 13.52 2.75
CA ILE A 138 11.58 14.50 1.87
C ILE A 138 13.04 14.69 2.30
N LYS A 139 13.28 14.93 3.59
CA LYS A 139 14.64 15.06 4.15
C LYS A 139 15.51 13.83 3.89
N LEU A 140 14.92 12.62 4.00
CA LEU A 140 15.64 11.38 3.70
C LEU A 140 15.98 11.23 2.22
N GLN A 141 15.14 11.72 1.30
CA GLN A 141 15.41 11.69 -0.13
C GLN A 141 16.49 12.72 -0.51
N GLU A 142 16.45 13.91 0.07
CA GLU A 142 17.49 14.93 -0.08
C GLU A 142 18.86 14.39 0.38
N ALA A 143 18.90 13.78 1.56
CA ALA A 143 20.13 13.19 2.11
C ALA A 143 20.70 12.03 1.27
N LYS A 144 19.86 11.33 0.50
CA LYS A 144 20.31 10.26 -0.42
C LYS A 144 20.85 10.82 -1.74
N THR A 145 20.31 11.96 -2.18
CA THR A 145 20.66 12.58 -3.47
C THR A 145 21.91 13.45 -3.35
N ALA A 146 22.23 13.92 -2.14
CA ALA A 146 23.47 14.66 -1.88
C ALA A 146 24.71 13.81 -2.24
N PRO A 147 25.66 14.34 -3.02
CA PRO A 147 26.91 13.64 -3.31
C PRO A 147 27.64 13.40 -1.99
N ARG A 148 27.80 12.13 -1.61
CA ARG A 148 28.68 11.77 -0.51
C ARG A 148 30.10 12.07 -0.98
N GLU A 149 30.72 13.12 -0.47
CA GLU A 149 32.15 13.34 -0.67
C GLU A 149 32.88 12.07 -0.23
N SER A 150 33.36 11.30 -1.21
CA SER A 150 34.17 10.12 -0.98
C SER A 150 35.50 10.62 -0.43
N SER A 151 35.69 10.52 0.89
CA SER A 151 36.96 10.81 1.55
C SER A 151 38.00 9.76 1.18
N ASN A 152 38.51 9.83 -0.05
CA ASN A 152 39.73 9.14 -0.50
C ASN A 152 41.00 9.83 0.05
N ALA A 153 40.91 10.45 1.23
CA ALA A 153 41.93 11.34 1.79
C ALA A 153 42.85 10.65 2.82
N TYR A 154 42.83 9.33 2.95
CA TYR A 154 43.62 8.59 3.95
C TYR A 154 44.32 7.36 3.36
N PHE A 155 45.10 7.56 2.30
CA PHE A 155 46.10 6.59 1.85
C PHE A 155 47.21 7.36 1.09
N LYS A 156 48.11 8.01 1.82
CA LYS A 156 49.36 8.57 1.28
C LYS A 156 50.44 8.56 2.35
#